data_AF-A0A7S0EIE7-F1
#
_entry.id   AF-A0A7S0EIE7-F1
#
_cell.length_a   1.000
_cell.length_b   1.000
_cell.length_c   1.000
_cell.angle_alpha   90.00
_cell.angle_beta   90.00
_cell.angle_gamma   90.00
#
_symmetry.space_group_name_H-M   'P 1'
#
loop_
_entity.id
_entity.type
_entity.pdbx_description
1 polymer ?
#
loop_
_entity_poly.entity_id
_entity_poly.type
_entity_poly.pdbx_seq_one_letter_code
_entity_poly.pdbx_strand_id
1 'polypeptide(L)'
;MAEAFAPMQGMRTSHSVKLVSQHSGHVSMIPSKPRLQRQGASRNLSNLLRATLSEGGSVEKKVDLAKVGTWFGATVVEVALLSAAMFAVQTIGGYLPPIGYKCLAILFFASMALKSRIFSILDASRPTMGEVQETKRPSWTPPPIVFPIVWSTIGILRTVSSVVVWEAVGRQMLVLPLIAMMTHLSIGDTWNNINNVERRKGSAVAGVAFVWTSVVTCTYLYWKTIPLAGMILAPSVLWLSIASVLIFNIWMLNGYEPILPYKSE
;
A
#
# COMPACT_ATOMS: atom_id res chain seq x y z
N MET A 1 5.82 -3.70 13.43
CA MET A 1 7.15 -3.08 13.60
C MET A 1 8.05 -3.48 12.44
N ALA A 2 8.86 -2.49 12.05
CA ALA A 2 10.06 -2.59 11.23
C ALA A 2 10.80 -3.92 11.30
N GLU A 3 11.19 -4.49 10.16
CA GLU A 3 12.44 -5.27 10.03
C GLU A 3 12.65 -5.69 8.57
N ALA A 4 13.23 -4.77 7.80
CA ALA A 4 14.04 -5.09 6.65
C ALA A 4 15.21 -4.11 6.68
N PHE A 5 16.18 -4.40 7.54
CA PHE A 5 17.51 -3.87 7.45
C PHE A 5 18.45 -5.00 7.07
N ALA A 6 19.30 -4.74 6.08
CA ALA A 6 20.73 -5.00 6.22
C ALA A 6 21.46 -3.73 5.74
N PRO A 7 22.46 -3.21 6.47
CA PRO A 7 23.25 -2.05 6.07
C PRO A 7 24.48 -2.44 5.22
N MET A 8 24.92 -1.49 4.37
CA MET A 8 26.30 -1.09 3.97
C MET A 8 27.37 -2.16 3.68
N GLN A 9 28.35 -2.01 2.78
CA GLN A 9 28.83 -1.02 1.81
C GLN A 9 29.94 -1.74 1.02
N GLY A 10 30.26 -1.25 -0.17
CA GLY A 10 31.45 -1.67 -0.90
C GLY A 10 31.83 -0.65 -1.97
N MET A 11 32.16 0.58 -1.55
CA MET A 11 32.89 1.53 -2.39
C MET A 11 34.24 0.90 -2.79
N ARG A 12 34.48 0.77 -4.10
CA ARG A 12 35.83 0.87 -4.64
C ARG A 12 35.83 1.95 -5.70
N THR A 13 36.39 3.09 -5.32
CA THR A 13 36.99 4.06 -6.23
C THR A 13 38.17 3.38 -6.92
N SER A 14 38.24 3.51 -8.25
CA SER A 14 39.52 3.38 -8.95
C SER A 14 39.57 4.44 -10.03
N HIS A 15 40.37 5.47 -9.76
CA HIS A 15 40.89 6.40 -10.73
C HIS A 15 41.63 5.65 -11.84
N SER A 16 41.45 6.08 -13.08
CA SER A 16 42.43 5.86 -14.14
C SER A 16 42.36 7.02 -15.12
N VAL A 17 43.31 7.93 -14.94
CA VAL A 17 43.70 8.99 -15.86
C VAL A 17 44.34 8.37 -17.09
N LYS A 18 43.94 8.78 -18.31
CA LYS A 18 44.77 8.62 -19.52
C LYS A 18 44.59 9.80 -20.48
N LEU A 19 45.56 10.71 -20.38
CA LEU A 19 46.34 11.42 -21.41
C LEU A 19 45.66 11.91 -22.70
N VAL A 20 45.80 13.24 -22.85
CA VAL A 20 45.66 14.06 -24.05
C VAL A 20 46.65 13.63 -25.15
N SER A 21 46.20 13.61 -26.40
CA SER A 21 47.04 13.77 -27.59
C SER A 21 46.32 14.68 -28.59
N GLN A 22 46.99 15.77 -28.99
CA GLN A 22 46.58 16.70 -30.02
C GLN A 22 47.12 16.27 -31.40
N HIS A 23 46.28 16.30 -32.44
CA HIS A 23 46.73 16.73 -33.76
C HIS A 23 45.58 17.29 -34.65
N SER A 24 45.77 18.56 -34.98
CA SER A 24 45.43 19.39 -36.15
C SER A 24 44.42 18.94 -37.23
N GLY A 25 43.39 19.78 -37.39
CA GLY A 25 43.04 20.45 -38.67
C GLY A 25 42.17 19.71 -39.70
N HIS A 26 40.90 20.14 -39.87
CA HIS A 26 40.30 20.47 -41.18
C HIS A 26 38.85 21.01 -41.06
N VAL A 27 38.66 22.22 -41.62
CA VAL A 27 37.52 22.75 -42.41
C VAL A 27 36.07 22.48 -41.95
N SER A 28 35.39 23.59 -41.65
CA SER A 28 33.95 23.74 -41.45
C SER A 28 33.12 23.31 -42.68
N MET A 29 32.19 22.38 -42.50
CA MET A 29 31.02 22.20 -43.36
C MET A 29 29.76 22.11 -42.49
N ILE A 30 28.83 23.03 -42.73
CA ILE A 30 27.52 23.10 -42.09
C ILE A 30 26.63 22.00 -42.67
N PRO A 31 26.10 21.04 -41.88
CA PRO A 31 25.10 20.11 -42.39
C PRO A 31 23.73 20.80 -42.43
N SER A 32 23.12 20.83 -43.61
CA SER A 32 21.74 21.28 -43.81
C SER A 32 20.75 20.37 -43.05
N LYS A 33 19.82 20.97 -42.31
CA LYS A 33 18.77 20.28 -41.55
C LYS A 33 17.93 19.37 -42.46
N PRO A 34 17.61 18.13 -42.07
CA PRO A 34 16.65 17.31 -42.79
C PRO A 34 15.23 17.89 -42.65
N ARG A 35 14.55 18.06 -43.79
CA ARG A 35 13.11 18.40 -43.87
C ARG A 35 12.31 17.30 -43.17
N LEU A 36 11.64 17.64 -42.06
CA LEU A 36 10.69 16.77 -41.38
C LEU A 36 9.51 16.44 -42.31
N GLN A 37 9.51 15.21 -42.84
CA GLN A 37 8.44 14.65 -43.64
C GLN A 37 7.23 14.34 -42.75
N ARG A 38 6.35 15.33 -42.59
CA ARG A 38 5.19 15.34 -41.67
C ARG A 38 3.98 14.50 -42.15
N GLN A 39 4.19 13.45 -42.96
CA GLN A 39 3.10 12.66 -43.57
C GLN A 39 2.98 11.20 -43.05
N GLY A 40 3.88 10.73 -42.17
CA GLY A 40 3.90 9.32 -41.72
C GLY A 40 3.00 8.99 -40.51
N ALA A 41 2.71 9.95 -39.63
CA ALA A 41 2.05 9.66 -38.34
C ALA A 41 0.56 9.29 -38.47
N SER A 42 -0.17 9.92 -39.40
CA SER A 42 -1.61 9.67 -39.60
C SER A 42 -1.91 8.29 -40.21
N ARG A 43 -1.08 7.84 -41.17
CA ARG A 43 -1.19 6.51 -41.79
C ARG A 43 -0.92 5.39 -40.78
N ASN A 44 0.04 5.60 -39.88
CA ASN A 44 0.35 4.65 -38.81
C ASN A 44 -0.79 4.53 -37.81
N LEU A 45 -1.44 5.64 -37.42
CA LEU A 45 -2.55 5.61 -36.48
C LEU A 45 -3.78 4.89 -37.04
N SER A 46 -4.12 5.09 -38.32
CA SER A 46 -5.27 4.41 -38.94
C SER A 46 -5.06 2.92 -39.13
N ASN A 47 -3.80 2.50 -39.34
CA ASN A 47 -3.45 1.09 -39.47
C ASN A 47 -3.35 0.42 -38.09
N LEU A 48 -2.86 1.14 -37.08
CA LEU A 48 -2.87 0.70 -35.68
C LEU A 48 -4.29 0.55 -35.14
N LEU A 49 -5.18 1.50 -35.45
CA LEU A 49 -6.61 1.45 -35.14
C LEU A 49 -7.31 0.29 -35.85
N ARG A 50 -7.00 0.05 -37.13
CA ARG A 50 -7.55 -1.10 -37.86
C ARG A 50 -7.03 -2.43 -37.35
N ALA A 51 -5.75 -2.51 -36.93
CA ALA A 51 -5.20 -3.70 -36.30
C ALA A 51 -5.86 -3.96 -34.93
N THR A 52 -6.05 -2.92 -34.10
CA THR A 52 -6.77 -3.05 -32.81
C THR A 52 -8.24 -3.40 -32.98
N LEU A 53 -8.90 -2.94 -34.05
CA LEU A 53 -10.30 -3.27 -34.34
C LEU A 53 -10.44 -4.65 -35.01
N SER A 54 -9.42 -5.11 -35.76
CA SER A 54 -9.41 -6.40 -36.46
C SER A 54 -8.92 -7.57 -35.59
N GLU A 55 -8.11 -7.32 -34.56
CA GLU A 55 -7.74 -8.30 -33.53
C GLU A 55 -8.85 -8.52 -32.49
N GLY A 56 -10.07 -8.04 -32.77
CA GLY A 56 -11.30 -8.36 -32.05
C GLY A 56 -11.76 -9.82 -32.23
N GLY A 57 -10.84 -10.77 -32.35
CA GLY A 57 -11.09 -12.16 -32.00
C GLY A 57 -11.25 -12.22 -30.49
N SER A 58 -12.49 -12.07 -30.03
CA SER A 58 -12.88 -11.90 -28.64
C SER A 58 -12.51 -13.12 -27.78
N VAL A 59 -11.29 -13.15 -27.28
CA VAL A 59 -11.03 -13.77 -25.98
C VAL A 59 -11.79 -12.92 -24.97
N GLU A 60 -12.97 -13.37 -24.58
CA GLU A 60 -13.78 -12.73 -23.57
C GLU A 60 -12.98 -12.76 -22.25
N LYS A 61 -12.23 -11.70 -21.97
CA LYS A 61 -11.52 -11.52 -20.70
C LYS A 61 -12.56 -11.48 -19.57
N LYS A 62 -12.85 -12.65 -19.00
CA LYS A 62 -13.79 -12.77 -17.89
C LYS A 62 -13.15 -12.28 -16.60
N VAL A 63 -13.83 -11.36 -15.94
CA VAL A 63 -13.48 -10.89 -14.60
C VAL A 63 -13.50 -12.09 -13.66
N ASP A 64 -12.46 -12.22 -12.84
CA ASP A 64 -12.37 -13.23 -11.81
C ASP A 64 -13.17 -12.79 -10.57
N LEU A 65 -14.50 -12.91 -10.66
CA LEU A 65 -15.41 -12.61 -9.56
C LEU A 65 -15.17 -13.48 -8.33
N ALA A 66 -14.65 -14.71 -8.52
CA ALA A 66 -14.31 -15.58 -7.42
C ALA A 66 -13.18 -14.97 -6.58
N LYS A 67 -12.16 -14.41 -7.22
CA LYS A 67 -11.07 -13.70 -6.53
C LYS A 67 -11.54 -12.47 -5.77
N VAL A 68 -12.38 -11.63 -6.38
CA VAL A 68 -12.97 -10.48 -5.68
C VAL A 68 -13.79 -10.94 -4.47
N GLY A 69 -14.57 -12.00 -4.63
CA GLY A 69 -15.32 -12.64 -3.54
C GLY A 69 -14.41 -13.18 -2.43
N THR A 70 -13.26 -13.78 -2.78
CA THR A 70 -12.26 -14.23 -1.79
C THR A 70 -11.69 -13.07 -0.98
N TRP A 71 -11.29 -11.97 -1.64
CA TRP A 71 -10.76 -10.80 -0.93
C TRP A 71 -11.80 -10.21 0.02
N PHE A 72 -13.02 -9.96 -0.48
CA PHE A 72 -14.10 -9.42 0.33
C PHE A 72 -14.48 -10.35 1.49
N GLY A 73 -14.65 -11.64 1.19
CA GLY A 73 -14.99 -12.65 2.20
C GLY A 73 -13.92 -12.76 3.28
N ALA A 74 -12.64 -12.76 2.91
CA ALA A 74 -11.53 -12.76 3.86
C ALA A 74 -11.55 -11.51 4.75
N THR A 75 -11.76 -10.31 4.18
CA THR A 75 -11.89 -9.08 4.95
C THR A 75 -13.04 -9.17 5.95
N VAL A 76 -14.22 -9.64 5.53
CA VAL A 76 -15.40 -9.76 6.39
C VAL A 76 -15.17 -10.74 7.54
N VAL A 77 -14.59 -11.91 7.25
CA VAL A 77 -14.29 -12.90 8.28
C VAL A 77 -13.26 -12.36 9.26
N GLU A 78 -12.22 -11.68 8.79
CA GLU A 78 -11.22 -11.06 9.67
C GLU A 78 -11.85 -9.99 10.57
N VAL A 79 -12.73 -9.13 10.05
CA VAL A 79 -13.47 -8.16 10.87
C VAL A 79 -14.32 -8.85 11.93
N ALA A 80 -14.99 -9.96 11.59
CA ALA A 80 -15.78 -10.73 12.53
C ALA A 80 -14.91 -11.35 13.64
N LEU A 81 -13.75 -11.92 13.28
CA LEU A 81 -12.78 -12.48 14.23
C LEU A 81 -12.22 -11.41 15.18
N LEU A 82 -11.86 -10.24 14.65
CA LEU A 82 -11.38 -9.12 15.46
C LEU A 82 -12.48 -8.59 16.39
N SER A 83 -13.71 -8.53 15.92
CA SER A 83 -14.87 -8.15 16.74
C SER A 83 -15.15 -9.17 17.85
N ALA A 84 -15.02 -10.46 17.55
CA ALA A 84 -15.12 -11.52 18.56
C ALA A 84 -13.99 -11.43 19.60
N ALA A 85 -12.77 -11.12 19.17
CA ALA A 85 -11.64 -10.89 20.09
C ALA A 85 -11.89 -9.66 20.99
N MET A 86 -12.43 -8.58 20.44
CA MET A 86 -12.85 -7.40 21.21
C MET A 86 -13.92 -7.74 22.25
N PHE A 87 -14.89 -8.58 21.88
CA PHE A 87 -15.89 -9.08 22.82
C PHE A 87 -15.24 -9.89 23.94
N ALA A 88 -14.33 -10.81 23.62
CA ALA A 88 -13.60 -11.58 24.63
C ALA A 88 -12.81 -10.67 25.59
N VAL A 89 -12.14 -9.65 25.07
CA VAL A 89 -11.43 -8.65 25.90
C VAL A 89 -12.38 -7.87 26.79
N GLN A 90 -13.56 -7.49 26.29
CA GLN A 90 -14.60 -6.83 27.10
C GLN A 90 -15.08 -7.74 28.24
N THR A 91 -15.36 -9.01 27.93
CA THR A 91 -15.84 -9.99 28.91
C THR A 91 -14.80 -10.25 29.98
N ILE A 92 -13.55 -10.56 29.60
CA ILE A 92 -12.45 -10.80 30.54
C ILE A 92 -12.18 -9.53 31.37
N GLY A 93 -12.16 -8.37 30.71
CA GLY A 93 -11.96 -7.07 31.35
C GLY A 93 -12.98 -6.76 32.45
N GLY A 94 -14.22 -7.22 32.30
CA GLY A 94 -15.27 -7.06 33.31
C GLY A 94 -15.01 -7.78 34.63
N TYR A 95 -14.16 -8.81 34.63
CA TYR A 95 -13.75 -9.54 35.84
C TYR A 95 -12.44 -9.02 36.46
N LEU A 96 -11.75 -8.10 35.79
CA LEU A 96 -10.44 -7.59 36.23
C LEU A 96 -10.60 -6.28 37.02
N PRO A 97 -9.67 -5.98 37.96
CA PRO A 97 -9.60 -4.65 38.56
C PRO A 97 -9.32 -3.59 37.47
N PRO A 98 -9.66 -2.31 37.71
CA PRO A 98 -9.54 -1.25 36.70
C PRO A 98 -8.17 -1.16 36.01
N ILE A 99 -7.08 -1.33 36.78
CA ILE A 99 -5.72 -1.34 36.25
C ILE A 99 -5.45 -2.56 35.36
N GLY A 100 -5.99 -3.73 35.74
CA GLY A 100 -5.86 -4.98 34.98
C GLY A 100 -6.58 -4.89 33.64
N TYR A 101 -7.80 -4.37 33.61
CA TYR A 101 -8.53 -4.17 32.35
C TYR A 101 -7.80 -3.18 31.43
N LYS A 102 -7.25 -2.09 31.99
CA LYS A 102 -6.47 -1.13 31.21
C LYS A 102 -5.22 -1.75 30.59
N CYS A 103 -4.47 -2.54 31.35
CA CYS A 103 -3.30 -3.27 30.82
C CYS A 103 -3.72 -4.24 29.70
N LEU A 104 -4.80 -5.00 29.90
CA LEU A 104 -5.34 -5.92 28.89
C LEU A 104 -5.74 -5.18 27.61
N ALA A 105 -6.44 -4.06 27.72
CA ALA A 105 -6.85 -3.24 26.58
C ALA A 105 -5.64 -2.66 25.81
N ILE A 106 -4.64 -2.11 26.52
CA ILE A 106 -3.41 -1.60 25.92
C ILE A 106 -2.68 -2.72 25.17
N LEU A 107 -2.52 -3.89 25.80
CA LEU A 107 -1.89 -5.05 25.16
C LEU A 107 -2.66 -5.51 23.94
N PHE A 108 -3.99 -5.53 24.00
CA PHE A 108 -4.84 -5.88 22.87
C PHE A 108 -4.63 -4.90 21.71
N PHE A 109 -4.80 -3.59 21.92
CA PHE A 109 -4.63 -2.60 20.87
C PHE A 109 -3.19 -2.56 20.32
N ALA A 110 -2.18 -2.72 21.18
CA ALA A 110 -0.79 -2.82 20.75
C ALA A 110 -0.58 -4.06 19.87
N SER A 111 -1.14 -5.20 20.25
CA SER A 111 -1.07 -6.45 19.48
C SER A 111 -1.74 -6.28 18.12
N MET A 112 -2.91 -5.65 18.06
CA MET A 112 -3.62 -5.39 16.80
C MET A 112 -2.85 -4.42 15.90
N ALA A 113 -2.24 -3.39 16.48
CA ALA A 113 -1.41 -2.44 15.74
C ALA A 113 -0.10 -3.06 15.22
N LEU A 114 0.42 -4.08 15.90
CA LEU A 114 1.67 -4.76 15.52
C LEU A 114 1.44 -5.91 14.53
N LYS A 115 0.34 -6.65 14.66
CA LYS A 115 0.15 -7.92 13.95
C LYS A 115 -1.32 -8.34 13.80
N SER A 116 -2.19 -7.45 13.29
CA SER A 116 -3.56 -7.82 12.87
C SER A 116 -3.60 -9.08 11.99
N ARG A 117 -2.58 -9.25 11.15
CA ARG A 117 -2.33 -10.42 10.30
C ARG A 117 -2.37 -11.79 10.97
N ILE A 118 -2.31 -11.88 12.30
CA ILE A 118 -2.55 -13.16 13.01
C ILE A 118 -3.97 -13.69 12.70
N PHE A 119 -4.91 -12.79 12.45
CA PHE A 119 -6.31 -13.12 12.14
C PHE A 119 -6.63 -13.10 10.64
N SER A 120 -5.68 -12.70 9.79
CA SER A 120 -5.86 -12.69 8.34
C SER A 120 -5.81 -14.11 7.79
N ILE A 121 -6.85 -14.48 7.02
CA ILE A 121 -6.90 -15.75 6.27
C ILE A 121 -5.93 -15.70 5.08
N LEU A 122 -5.75 -14.51 4.50
CA LEU A 122 -4.89 -14.32 3.35
C LEU A 122 -3.44 -14.15 3.77
N ASP A 123 -2.54 -14.77 3.01
CA ASP A 123 -1.12 -14.57 3.19
C ASP A 123 -0.76 -13.11 2.89
N ALA A 124 -0.28 -12.39 3.89
CA ALA A 124 0.17 -11.01 3.73
C ALA A 124 1.70 -10.91 3.72
N SER A 125 2.40 -12.01 3.44
CA SER A 125 3.87 -12.08 3.46
C SER A 125 4.54 -11.01 2.60
N ARG A 126 5.77 -10.67 2.98
CA ARG A 126 6.56 -9.61 2.35
C ARG A 126 7.23 -10.15 1.07
N PRO A 127 7.45 -9.32 0.04
CA PRO A 127 8.19 -9.74 -1.14
C PRO A 127 9.68 -9.91 -0.82
N THR A 128 10.34 -10.79 -1.56
CA THR A 128 11.79 -11.05 -1.45
C THR A 128 12.60 -9.93 -2.12
N MET A 129 13.85 -9.73 -1.71
CA MET A 129 14.72 -8.65 -2.24
C MET A 129 14.93 -8.69 -3.75
N GLY A 130 14.88 -9.88 -4.39
CA GLY A 130 14.96 -10.01 -5.85
C GLY A 130 13.74 -9.43 -6.56
N GLU A 131 12.54 -9.67 -6.02
CA GLU A 131 11.26 -9.28 -6.61
C GLU A 131 11.02 -7.76 -6.48
N VAL A 132 11.60 -7.18 -5.43
CA VAL A 132 11.63 -5.72 -5.19
C VAL A 132 12.46 -4.99 -6.25
N GLN A 133 13.44 -5.65 -6.90
CA GLN A 133 14.33 -5.03 -7.89
C GLN A 133 13.74 -4.98 -9.30
N GLU A 134 12.82 -5.89 -9.64
CA GLU A 134 12.20 -5.94 -10.97
C GLU A 134 11.14 -4.85 -11.20
N THR A 135 10.63 -4.25 -10.12
CA THR A 135 9.55 -3.24 -10.20
C THR A 135 10.10 -1.84 -10.41
N LYS A 136 9.67 -1.18 -11.50
CA LYS A 136 10.00 0.23 -11.76
C LYS A 136 9.33 1.13 -10.72
N ARG A 137 10.08 2.09 -10.17
CA ARG A 137 9.61 3.02 -9.13
C ARG A 137 9.90 4.48 -9.51
N PRO A 138 9.09 5.45 -9.04
CA PRO A 138 9.37 6.86 -9.29
C PRO A 138 10.62 7.34 -8.54
N SER A 139 11.28 8.38 -9.06
CA SER A 139 12.52 8.94 -8.49
C SER A 139 12.37 9.48 -7.07
N TRP A 140 11.16 9.87 -6.67
CA TRP A 140 10.85 10.40 -5.34
C TRP A 140 10.54 9.33 -4.29
N THR A 141 10.61 8.03 -4.65
CA THR A 141 10.34 6.94 -3.72
C THR A 141 11.19 7.10 -2.45
N PRO A 142 10.57 7.13 -1.25
CA PRO A 142 11.32 7.25 -0.01
C PRO A 142 12.39 6.15 0.12
N PRO A 143 13.54 6.45 0.75
CA PRO A 143 14.52 5.42 1.05
C PRO A 143 13.91 4.24 1.83
N PRO A 144 14.38 2.99 1.62
CA PRO A 144 13.79 1.80 2.26
C PRO A 144 13.65 1.87 3.78
N ILE A 145 14.54 2.60 4.45
CA ILE A 145 14.51 2.83 5.90
C ILE A 145 13.35 3.73 6.38
N VAL A 146 12.79 4.58 5.53
CA VAL A 146 11.69 5.47 5.95
C VAL A 146 10.43 4.66 6.28
N PHE A 147 10.15 3.61 5.49
CA PHE A 147 8.98 2.76 5.66
C PHE A 147 8.88 2.13 7.07
N PRO A 148 9.88 1.37 7.57
CA PRO A 148 9.82 0.75 8.89
C PRO A 148 9.66 1.77 10.02
N ILE A 149 10.29 2.94 9.93
CA ILE A 149 10.18 4.02 10.92
C ILE A 149 8.73 4.52 10.95
N VAL A 150 8.21 4.97 9.80
CA VAL A 150 6.87 5.55 9.73
C VAL A 150 5.79 4.54 10.13
N TRP A 151 5.88 3.30 9.67
CA TRP A 151 4.92 2.27 10.05
C TRP A 151 4.97 1.91 11.53
N SER A 152 6.15 1.96 12.16
CA SER A 152 6.26 1.74 13.61
C SER A 152 5.66 2.90 14.39
N THR A 153 5.89 4.14 13.96
CA THR A 153 5.23 5.33 14.51
C THR A 153 3.71 5.23 14.38
N ILE A 154 3.18 4.89 13.20
CA ILE A 154 1.74 4.71 12.97
C ILE A 154 1.16 3.63 13.88
N GLY A 155 1.87 2.52 14.11
CA GLY A 155 1.43 1.49 15.05
C GLY A 155 1.25 2.01 16.47
N ILE A 156 2.18 2.85 16.95
CA ILE A 156 2.08 3.51 18.26
C ILE A 156 0.89 4.48 18.27
N LEU A 157 0.76 5.33 17.26
CA LEU A 157 -0.34 6.30 17.16
C LEU A 157 -1.71 5.62 17.16
N ARG A 158 -1.88 4.53 16.40
CA ARG A 158 -3.09 3.71 16.40
C ARG A 158 -3.39 3.17 17.80
N THR A 159 -2.40 2.60 18.48
CA THR A 159 -2.57 2.05 19.82
C THR A 159 -3.02 3.12 20.81
N VAL A 160 -2.28 4.23 20.89
CA VAL A 160 -2.58 5.33 21.81
C VAL A 160 -3.96 5.91 21.52
N SER A 161 -4.27 6.15 20.25
CA SER A 161 -5.55 6.71 19.86
C SER A 161 -6.73 5.80 20.18
N SER A 162 -6.59 4.49 19.96
CA SER A 162 -7.64 3.51 20.32
C SER A 162 -7.88 3.44 21.82
N VAL A 163 -6.81 3.50 22.63
CA VAL A 163 -6.92 3.55 24.11
C VAL A 163 -7.63 4.81 24.57
N VAL A 164 -7.32 5.97 23.98
CA VAL A 164 -8.00 7.24 24.29
C VAL A 164 -9.49 7.17 23.96
N VAL A 165 -9.85 6.63 22.79
CA VAL A 165 -11.26 6.41 22.41
C VAL A 165 -11.94 5.45 23.37
N TRP A 166 -11.31 4.32 23.68
CA TRP A 166 -11.85 3.30 24.57
C TRP A 166 -12.15 3.84 25.98
N GLU A 167 -11.25 4.63 26.56
CA GLU A 167 -11.50 5.30 27.85
C GLU A 167 -12.66 6.31 27.74
N ALA A 168 -12.71 7.09 26.65
CA ALA A 168 -13.75 8.10 26.42
C ALA A 168 -15.17 7.52 26.26
N VAL A 169 -15.29 6.30 25.75
CA VAL A 169 -16.59 5.60 25.59
C VAL A 169 -16.94 4.72 26.80
N GLY A 170 -16.33 4.96 27.96
CA GLY A 170 -16.63 4.19 29.18
C GLY A 170 -16.11 2.76 29.13
N ARG A 171 -14.97 2.54 28.48
CA ARG A 171 -14.27 1.24 28.37
C ARG A 171 -15.08 0.15 27.67
N GLN A 172 -15.96 0.54 26.76
CA GLN A 172 -16.67 -0.38 25.88
C GLN A 172 -15.82 -0.70 24.65
N MET A 173 -15.59 -1.99 24.38
CA MET A 173 -14.85 -2.44 23.20
C MET A 173 -15.72 -2.39 21.94
N LEU A 174 -16.92 -2.97 21.98
CA LEU A 174 -17.81 -3.12 20.81
C LEU A 174 -18.58 -1.83 20.46
N VAL A 175 -17.84 -0.77 20.14
CA VAL A 175 -18.40 0.50 19.67
C VAL A 175 -17.95 0.79 18.24
N LEU A 176 -18.79 1.53 17.49
CA LEU A 176 -18.56 1.85 16.08
C LEU A 176 -17.15 2.39 15.77
N PRO A 177 -16.57 3.33 16.55
CA PRO A 177 -15.23 3.85 16.26
C PRO A 177 -14.15 2.74 16.31
N LEU A 178 -14.17 1.89 17.33
CA LEU A 178 -13.17 0.83 17.51
C LEU A 178 -13.35 -0.28 16.48
N ILE A 179 -14.60 -0.63 16.13
CA ILE A 179 -14.90 -1.54 15.02
C ILE A 179 -14.35 -0.98 13.71
N ALA A 180 -14.52 0.32 13.45
CA ALA A 180 -13.97 0.95 12.24
C ALA A 180 -12.43 0.86 12.16
N MET A 181 -11.73 0.89 13.29
CA MET A 181 -10.28 0.63 13.33
C MET A 181 -9.98 -0.82 12.96
N MET A 182 -10.72 -1.81 13.48
CA MET A 182 -10.54 -3.21 13.10
C MET A 182 -10.80 -3.42 11.60
N THR A 183 -11.88 -2.82 11.08
CA THR A 183 -12.18 -2.83 9.64
C THR A 183 -11.05 -2.22 8.82
N HIS A 184 -10.47 -1.10 9.25
CA HIS A 184 -9.33 -0.50 8.57
C HIS A 184 -8.11 -1.44 8.53
N LEU A 185 -7.83 -2.16 9.63
CA LEU A 185 -6.74 -3.13 9.67
C LEU A 185 -6.99 -4.31 8.71
N SER A 186 -8.20 -4.89 8.70
CA SER A 186 -8.54 -6.01 7.80
C SER A 186 -8.50 -5.64 6.32
N ILE A 187 -8.95 -4.43 5.96
CA ILE A 187 -8.81 -3.91 4.59
C ILE A 187 -7.32 -3.77 4.24
N GLY A 188 -6.51 -3.28 5.18
CA GLY A 188 -5.06 -3.18 5.04
C GLY A 188 -4.38 -4.53 4.80
N ASP A 189 -4.79 -5.57 5.50
CA ASP A 189 -4.21 -6.92 5.35
C ASP A 189 -4.63 -7.60 4.05
N THR A 190 -5.88 -7.41 3.64
CA THR A 190 -6.34 -7.81 2.30
C THR A 190 -5.54 -7.10 1.21
N TRP A 191 -5.29 -5.80 1.34
CA TRP A 191 -4.46 -5.05 0.40
C TRP A 191 -3.01 -5.55 0.37
N ASN A 192 -2.44 -5.90 1.54
CA ASN A 192 -1.09 -6.45 1.62
C ASN A 192 -0.96 -7.77 0.85
N ASN A 193 -1.96 -8.66 0.91
CA ASN A 193 -2.01 -9.87 0.11
C ASN A 193 -2.04 -9.53 -1.40
N ILE A 194 -2.95 -8.66 -1.82
CA ILE A 194 -3.10 -8.26 -3.24
C ILE A 194 -1.79 -7.68 -3.79
N ASN A 195 -1.15 -6.78 -3.04
CA ASN A 195 0.04 -6.07 -3.49
C ASN A 195 1.32 -6.92 -3.42
N ASN A 196 1.54 -7.65 -2.33
CA ASN A 196 2.82 -8.31 -2.07
C ASN A 196 2.86 -9.76 -2.54
N VAL A 197 1.76 -10.49 -2.34
CA VAL A 197 1.67 -11.93 -2.62
C VAL A 197 1.13 -12.16 -4.02
N GLU A 198 -0.05 -11.63 -4.33
CA GLU A 198 -0.63 -11.79 -5.67
C GLU A 198 0.01 -10.88 -6.72
N ARG A 199 0.68 -9.81 -6.30
CA ARG A 199 1.39 -8.83 -7.16
C ARG A 199 0.55 -8.20 -8.26
N ARG A 200 -0.76 -8.10 -8.05
CA ARG A 200 -1.70 -7.48 -8.98
C ARG A 200 -1.63 -5.97 -8.82
N LYS A 201 -0.81 -5.30 -9.61
CA LYS A 201 -0.54 -3.85 -9.50
C LYS A 201 -1.80 -3.02 -9.73
N GLY A 202 -2.64 -3.43 -10.69
CA GLY A 202 -3.92 -2.76 -10.97
C GLY A 202 -4.89 -2.88 -9.80
N SER A 203 -5.12 -4.10 -9.30
CA SER A 203 -6.00 -4.32 -8.14
C SER A 203 -5.46 -3.68 -6.86
N ALA A 204 -4.14 -3.58 -6.70
CA ALA A 204 -3.51 -2.88 -5.57
C ALA A 204 -3.84 -1.37 -5.53
N VAL A 205 -4.08 -0.73 -6.69
CA VAL A 205 -4.54 0.67 -6.75
C VAL A 205 -5.96 0.82 -6.20
N ALA A 206 -6.88 -0.07 -6.58
CA ALA A 206 -8.23 -0.07 -6.01
C ALA A 206 -8.18 -0.38 -4.50
N GLY A 207 -7.41 -1.39 -4.10
CA GLY A 207 -7.26 -1.76 -2.70
C GLY A 207 -6.68 -0.64 -1.84
N VAL A 208 -5.65 0.09 -2.31
CA VAL A 208 -5.06 1.19 -1.52
C VAL A 208 -6.06 2.36 -1.36
N ALA A 209 -6.95 2.57 -2.33
CA ALA A 209 -8.03 3.55 -2.19
C ALA A 209 -8.98 3.15 -1.05
N PHE A 210 -9.35 1.88 -0.92
CA PHE A 210 -10.14 1.38 0.22
C PHE A 210 -9.40 1.51 1.57
N VAL A 211 -8.09 1.25 1.60
CA VAL A 211 -7.26 1.48 2.80
C VAL A 211 -7.28 2.96 3.19
N TRP A 212 -7.16 3.86 2.21
CA TRP A 212 -7.19 5.30 2.44
C TRP A 212 -8.56 5.78 2.95
N THR A 213 -9.65 5.39 2.29
CA THR A 213 -11.01 5.79 2.72
C THR A 213 -11.37 5.24 4.10
N SER A 214 -10.90 4.03 4.44
CA SER A 214 -11.13 3.45 5.77
C SER A 214 -10.34 4.17 6.86
N VAL A 215 -9.08 4.60 6.63
CA VAL A 215 -8.34 5.39 7.63
C VAL A 215 -8.96 6.76 7.84
N VAL A 216 -9.46 7.40 6.77
CA VAL A 216 -10.13 8.71 6.87
C VAL A 216 -11.42 8.58 7.68
N THR A 217 -12.24 7.57 7.37
CA THR A 217 -13.46 7.27 8.12
C THR A 217 -13.16 6.99 9.59
N CYS A 218 -12.16 6.16 9.88
CA CYS A 218 -11.75 5.85 11.25
C CYS A 218 -11.28 7.11 11.99
N THR A 219 -10.45 7.94 11.37
CA THR A 219 -9.96 9.21 11.93
C THR A 219 -11.10 10.17 12.23
N TYR A 220 -12.08 10.26 11.32
CA TYR A 220 -13.28 11.08 11.51
C TYR A 220 -14.14 10.57 12.68
N LEU A 221 -14.39 9.26 12.78
CA LEU A 221 -15.14 8.69 13.90
C LEU A 221 -14.41 8.92 15.23
N TYR A 222 -13.09 8.79 15.26
CA TYR A 222 -12.27 9.08 16.44
C TYR A 222 -12.36 10.54 16.85
N TRP A 223 -12.27 11.46 15.88
CA TRP A 223 -12.48 12.89 16.12
C TRP A 223 -13.86 13.18 16.72
N LYS A 224 -14.90 12.53 16.18
CA LYS A 224 -16.28 12.69 16.65
C LYS A 224 -16.49 12.15 18.07
N THR A 225 -15.76 11.12 18.47
CA THR A 225 -15.78 10.62 19.86
C THR A 225 -15.02 11.55 20.80
N ILE A 226 -13.76 11.86 20.46
CA ILE A 226 -12.92 12.81 21.19
C ILE A 226 -11.88 13.42 20.23
N PRO A 227 -11.85 14.75 20.02
CA PRO A 227 -10.98 15.37 19.02
C PRO A 227 -9.50 14.99 19.14
N LEU A 228 -9.01 14.81 20.37
CA LEU A 228 -7.64 14.38 20.64
C LEU A 228 -7.28 13.06 19.94
N ALA A 229 -8.18 12.06 19.94
CA ALA A 229 -7.92 10.79 19.26
C ALA A 229 -7.80 10.98 17.75
N GLY A 230 -8.71 11.76 17.15
CA GLY A 230 -8.63 12.11 15.73
C GLY A 230 -7.31 12.80 15.37
N MET A 231 -6.85 13.75 16.20
CA MET A 231 -5.56 14.43 16.00
C MET A 231 -4.36 13.49 16.09
N ILE A 232 -4.36 12.55 17.05
CA ILE A 232 -3.30 11.55 17.20
C ILE A 232 -3.24 10.64 15.96
N LEU A 233 -4.38 10.28 15.38
CA LEU A 233 -4.44 9.38 14.23
C LEU A 233 -4.19 10.08 12.88
N ALA A 234 -4.44 11.39 12.78
CA ALA A 234 -4.33 12.18 11.55
C ALA A 234 -3.00 12.03 10.76
N PRO A 235 -1.80 11.92 11.39
CA PRO A 235 -0.56 11.65 10.66
C PRO A 235 -0.60 10.38 9.81
N SER A 236 -1.42 9.39 10.19
CA SER A 236 -1.61 8.16 9.41
C SER A 236 -2.29 8.43 8.07
N VAL A 237 -3.23 9.37 8.02
CA VAL A 237 -3.92 9.78 6.78
C VAL A 237 -2.94 10.46 5.83
N LEU A 238 -2.06 11.31 6.35
CA LEU A 238 -1.02 11.96 5.54
C LEU A 238 -0.10 10.93 4.90
N TRP A 239 0.43 9.99 5.69
CA TRP A 239 1.30 8.94 5.16
C TRP A 239 0.60 8.05 4.15
N LEU A 240 -0.64 7.63 4.43
CA LEU A 240 -1.42 6.80 3.50
C LEU A 240 -1.77 7.55 2.20
N SER A 241 -1.85 8.88 2.23
CA SER A 241 -1.99 9.68 1.00
C SER A 241 -0.73 9.58 0.14
N ILE A 242 0.46 9.72 0.75
CA ILE A 242 1.75 9.54 0.06
C ILE A 242 1.87 8.13 -0.50
N ALA A 243 1.52 7.11 0.29
CA ALA A 243 1.54 5.72 -0.13
C ALA A 243 0.59 5.46 -1.30
N SER A 244 -0.60 6.05 -1.30
CA SER A 244 -1.57 5.91 -2.39
C SER A 244 -1.01 6.46 -3.71
N VAL A 245 -0.40 7.64 -3.68
CA VAL A 245 0.27 8.24 -4.86
C VAL A 245 1.45 7.38 -5.31
N LEU A 246 2.20 6.77 -4.39
CA LEU A 246 3.32 5.89 -4.72
C LEU A 246 2.85 4.64 -5.46
N ILE A 247 1.81 3.97 -4.93
CA ILE A 247 1.23 2.76 -5.54
C ILE A 247 0.65 3.08 -6.92
N PHE A 248 -0.02 4.22 -7.06
CA PHE A 248 -0.53 4.68 -8.35
C PHE A 248 0.60 4.91 -9.36
N ASN A 249 1.69 5.59 -8.96
CA ASN A 249 2.83 5.81 -9.85
C ASN A 249 3.55 4.51 -10.23
N ILE A 250 3.69 3.56 -9.29
CA ILE A 250 4.24 2.24 -9.59
C ILE A 250 3.36 1.54 -10.63
N TRP A 251 2.04 1.58 -10.48
CA TRP A 251 1.13 1.00 -11.47
C TRP A 251 1.31 1.60 -12.88
N MET A 252 1.37 2.93 -12.99
CA MET A 252 1.60 3.63 -14.26
C MET A 252 2.94 3.27 -14.91
N LEU A 253 4.02 3.18 -14.13
CA LEU A 253 5.36 2.87 -14.63
C LEU A 253 5.52 1.41 -15.09
N ASN A 254 4.58 0.53 -14.72
CA ASN A 254 4.66 -0.91 -14.92
C ASN A 254 3.55 -1.44 -15.85
N GLY A 255 3.00 -0.60 -16.74
CA GLY A 255 2.21 -1.06 -17.87
C GLY A 255 0.70 -1.12 -17.67
N TYR A 256 0.16 -0.40 -16.67
CA TYR A 256 -1.30 -0.22 -16.48
C TYR A 256 -2.09 -1.53 -16.46
N GLU A 257 -1.63 -2.50 -15.67
CA GLU A 257 -2.38 -3.75 -15.43
C GLU A 257 -3.84 -3.44 -15.07
N PRO A 258 -4.83 -4.18 -15.60
CA PRO A 258 -6.22 -3.88 -15.30
C PRO A 258 -6.54 -3.86 -13.81
N ILE A 259 -7.45 -2.96 -13.39
CA ILE A 259 -7.83 -2.80 -11.98
C ILE A 259 -8.56 -4.04 -11.46
N LEU A 260 -9.47 -4.60 -12.26
CA LEU A 260 -10.16 -5.83 -11.93
C LEU A 260 -9.28 -7.04 -12.24
N PRO A 261 -9.28 -8.09 -11.39
CA PRO A 261 -8.57 -9.30 -11.69
C PRO A 261 -9.27 -10.00 -12.87
N TYR A 262 -8.49 -10.37 -13.88
CA TYR A 262 -8.93 -11.23 -14.96
C TYR A 262 -8.35 -12.63 -14.77
N LYS A 263 -9.07 -13.65 -15.22
CA LYS A 263 -8.53 -15.01 -15.27
C LYS A 263 -7.35 -15.04 -16.23
N SER A 264 -6.21 -15.55 -15.78
CA SER A 264 -5.12 -15.93 -16.67
C SER A 264 -5.54 -17.20 -17.39
N GLU A 265 -5.34 -17.24 -18.71
CA GLU A 265 -5.46 -18.47 -19.51
C GLU A 265 -4.48 -19.55 -19.04
#